data_AF-A0A7V5AK80-F1
#
_entry.id   AF-A0A7V5AK80-F1
#
_cell.length_a   1.000
_cell.length_b   1.000
_cell.length_c   1.000
_cell.angle_alpha   90.00
_cell.angle_beta   90.00
_cell.angle_gamma   90.00
#
_symmetry.space_group_name_H-M   'P 1'
#
loop_
_entity.id
_entity.type
_entity.pdbx_description
1 polymer ?
#
loop_
_entity_poly.entity_id
_entity_poly.type
_entity_poly.pdbx_seq_one_letter_code
_entity_poly.pdbx_strand_id
1 'polypeptide(L)'
;YACDHVRTFLCGNRARKSQKKAFRTCLEKLYAAIEMIKPGNTTAQVAEILEEKEDFSEITIKYGHGLGLDAHEHPHITFLSKKNPVTIEENMVFAVETYVADEETKQGVRLEENLVVTEKGYEIISKYPFDERLLD
;
A
#
# COMPACT_ATOMS: atom_id res chain seq x y z
N TYR A 1 20.29 -2.70 3.51
CA TYR A 1 18.92 -2.89 3.04
C TYR A 1 18.15 -1.62 3.31
N ALA A 2 17.41 -1.14 2.30
CA ALA A 2 16.50 -0.03 2.43
C ALA A 2 15.29 -0.43 3.29
N CYS A 3 14.66 0.58 3.89
CA CYS A 3 13.35 0.48 4.49
C CYS A 3 12.54 1.64 3.93
N ASP A 4 11.39 1.33 3.34
CA ASP A 4 10.43 2.32 2.87
C ASP A 4 9.19 2.18 3.75
N HIS A 5 8.69 3.29 4.28
CA HIS A 5 7.66 3.21 5.32
C HIS A 5 6.91 4.51 5.47
N VAL A 6 5.59 4.43 5.39
CA VAL A 6 4.69 5.57 5.52
C VAL A 6 3.66 5.34 6.62
N ARG A 7 3.49 6.37 7.44
CA ARG A 7 2.44 6.49 8.45
C ARG A 7 1.79 7.86 8.34
N THR A 8 0.48 7.89 8.55
CA THR A 8 -0.28 9.14 8.72
C THR A 8 -0.63 9.31 10.19
N PHE A 9 -0.38 10.51 10.73
CA PHE A 9 -0.56 10.83 12.14
C PHE A 9 -1.60 11.93 12.34
N LEU A 10 -2.37 11.83 13.42
CA LEU A 10 -3.20 12.93 13.88
C LEU A 10 -2.32 13.96 14.63
N CYS A 11 -2.22 15.15 14.07
CA CYS A 11 -1.67 16.32 14.75
C CYS A 11 -2.77 17.05 15.53
N GLY A 12 -2.67 17.03 16.87
CA GLY A 12 -3.67 17.56 17.79
C GLY A 12 -4.49 16.48 18.49
N ASN A 13 -5.61 16.89 19.08
CA ASN A 13 -6.36 16.04 20.03
C ASN A 13 -7.72 15.55 19.49
N ARG A 14 -8.08 15.92 18.25
CA ARG A 14 -9.39 15.55 17.68
C ARG A 14 -9.32 15.41 16.17
N ALA A 15 -9.62 14.21 15.67
CA ALA A 15 -9.80 13.96 14.25
C ALA A 15 -11.24 14.28 13.80
N ARG A 16 -11.40 14.75 12.56
CA ARG A 16 -12.70 14.87 11.90
C ARG A 16 -13.21 13.50 11.50
N LYS A 17 -14.53 13.37 11.33
CA LYS A 17 -15.15 12.11 10.84
C LYS A 17 -14.63 11.73 9.45
N SER A 18 -14.43 12.71 8.59
CA SER A 18 -13.88 12.56 7.24
C SER A 18 -12.44 12.04 7.25
N GLN A 19 -11.57 12.59 8.11
CA GLN A 19 -10.20 12.08 8.30
C GLN A 19 -10.18 10.62 8.75
N LYS A 20 -11.01 10.26 9.73
CA LYS A 20 -11.14 8.87 10.21
C LYS A 20 -11.65 7.93 9.12
N LYS A 21 -12.65 8.37 8.35
CA LYS A 21 -13.18 7.62 7.20
C LYS A 21 -12.08 7.37 6.16
N ALA A 22 -11.38 8.42 5.74
CA ALA A 22 -10.27 8.31 4.78
C ALA A 22 -9.18 7.37 5.28
N PHE A 23 -8.81 7.46 6.56
CA PHE A 23 -7.81 6.60 7.16
C PHE A 23 -8.21 5.12 7.16
N ARG A 24 -9.43 4.80 7.60
CA ARG A 24 -9.94 3.43 7.59
C ARG A 24 -10.03 2.86 6.17
N THR A 25 -10.55 3.63 5.22
CA THR A 25 -10.61 3.20 3.82
C THR A 25 -9.21 2.96 3.23
N CYS A 26 -8.23 3.80 3.57
CA CYS A 26 -6.85 3.60 3.16
C CYS A 26 -6.28 2.29 3.73
N LEU A 27 -6.50 2.05 5.02
CA LEU A 27 -6.03 0.86 5.72
C LEU A 27 -6.69 -0.44 5.20
N GLU A 28 -8.00 -0.42 4.98
CA GLU A 28 -8.75 -1.55 4.42
C GLU A 28 -8.24 -1.89 3.00
N LYS A 29 -8.04 -0.87 2.16
CA LYS A 29 -7.51 -1.04 0.81
C LYS A 29 -6.09 -1.59 0.81
N LEU A 30 -5.24 -1.14 1.74
CA LEU A 30 -3.87 -1.63 1.92
C LEU A 30 -3.85 -3.13 2.23
N TYR A 31 -4.61 -3.54 3.24
CA TYR A 31 -4.62 -4.94 3.65
C TYR A 31 -5.31 -5.86 2.62
N ALA A 32 -6.36 -5.39 1.95
CA ALA A 32 -6.97 -6.15 0.85
C ALA A 32 -5.96 -6.41 -0.30
N ALA A 33 -5.07 -5.46 -0.58
CA ALA A 33 -4.02 -5.65 -1.58
C ALA A 33 -2.90 -6.58 -1.07
N ILE A 34 -2.49 -6.44 0.19
CA ILE A 34 -1.50 -7.31 0.82
C ILE A 34 -1.97 -8.77 0.86
N GLU A 35 -3.25 -9.04 1.08
CA GLU A 35 -3.84 -10.39 1.03
C GLU A 35 -3.62 -11.09 -0.33
N MET A 36 -3.43 -10.31 -1.40
CA MET A 36 -3.16 -10.82 -2.74
C MET A 36 -1.67 -11.11 -2.98
N ILE A 37 -0.77 -10.74 -2.07
CA ILE A 37 0.67 -10.95 -2.21
C ILE A 37 1.06 -12.30 -1.64
N LYS A 38 1.10 -13.31 -2.52
CA LYS A 38 1.49 -14.69 -2.20
C LYS A 38 2.03 -15.39 -3.43
N PRO A 39 2.80 -16.49 -3.27
CA PRO A 39 3.33 -17.22 -4.41
C PRO A 39 2.25 -17.63 -5.42
N GLY A 40 2.53 -17.43 -6.71
CA GLY A 40 1.64 -17.77 -7.82
C GLY A 40 0.60 -16.73 -8.18
N ASN A 41 0.32 -15.76 -7.29
CA ASN A 41 -0.44 -14.56 -7.69
C ASN A 41 0.45 -13.63 -8.55
N THR A 42 -0.15 -12.62 -9.16
CA THR A 42 0.55 -11.66 -10.03
C THR A 42 0.38 -10.23 -9.54
N THR A 43 1.33 -9.37 -9.91
CA THR A 43 1.23 -7.92 -9.66
C THR A 43 -0.03 -7.28 -10.25
N ALA A 44 -0.62 -7.87 -11.30
CA ALA A 44 -1.90 -7.42 -11.86
C ALA A 44 -3.07 -7.59 -10.88
N GLN A 45 -3.13 -8.73 -10.18
CA GLN A 45 -4.19 -9.01 -9.20
C GLN A 45 -4.11 -8.07 -8.00
N VAL A 46 -2.90 -7.70 -7.58
CA VAL A 46 -2.70 -6.68 -6.52
C VAL A 46 -3.11 -5.30 -7.03
N ALA A 47 -2.68 -4.93 -8.24
CA ALA A 47 -3.02 -3.65 -8.84
C ALA A 47 -4.53 -3.47 -9.05
N GLU A 48 -5.29 -4.53 -9.31
CA GLU A 48 -6.76 -4.47 -9.45
C GLU A 48 -7.46 -3.99 -8.17
N ILE A 49 -6.93 -4.32 -6.98
CA ILE A 49 -7.44 -3.82 -5.70
C ILE A 49 -7.06 -2.35 -5.48
N LEU A 50 -5.85 -1.98 -5.93
CA LEU A 50 -5.26 -0.67 -5.66
C LEU A 50 -5.67 0.40 -6.68
N GLU A 51 -6.12 0.00 -7.86
CA GLU A 51 -6.53 0.89 -8.94
C GLU A 51 -7.65 1.84 -8.50
N GLU A 52 -7.46 3.12 -8.78
CA GLU A 52 -8.51 4.13 -8.62
C GLU A 52 -9.25 4.31 -9.94
N LYS A 53 -10.57 4.56 -9.83
CA LYS A 53 -11.43 4.83 -10.99
C LYS A 53 -11.21 6.21 -11.59
N GLU A 54 -10.55 7.11 -10.86
CA GLU A 54 -10.39 8.49 -11.27
C GLU A 54 -9.07 8.73 -12.00
N ASP A 55 -9.19 9.64 -12.98
CA ASP A 55 -8.21 10.03 -13.98
C ASP A 55 -7.08 10.87 -13.36
N PHE A 56 -6.38 10.32 -12.36
CA PHE A 56 -5.05 10.78 -11.97
C PHE A 56 -4.06 10.39 -13.07
N SER A 57 -4.27 11.01 -14.22
CA SER A 57 -3.33 11.08 -15.31
C SER A 57 -2.01 11.65 -14.75
N GLU A 58 -0.98 10.81 -14.80
CA GLU A 58 0.44 11.17 -14.74
C GLU A 58 1.19 11.33 -13.40
N ILE A 59 0.57 11.18 -12.22
CA ILE A 59 1.33 11.32 -10.95
C ILE A 59 1.61 9.96 -10.32
N THR A 60 2.74 9.36 -10.72
CA THR A 60 3.78 8.72 -9.88
C THR A 60 3.44 7.73 -8.74
N ILE A 61 2.18 7.42 -8.44
CA ILE A 61 1.82 6.49 -7.37
C ILE A 61 2.07 5.07 -7.88
N LYS A 62 3.27 4.55 -7.58
CA LYS A 62 3.47 3.10 -7.53
C LYS A 62 2.58 2.60 -6.40
N TYR A 63 1.75 1.61 -6.69
CA TYR A 63 0.93 0.95 -5.67
C TYR A 63 1.78 0.01 -4.80
N GLY A 64 2.97 -0.32 -5.27
CA GLY A 64 4.00 -1.03 -4.53
C GLY A 64 5.19 -1.34 -5.41
N HIS A 65 6.25 -1.84 -4.81
CA HIS A 65 7.51 -2.17 -5.47
C HIS A 65 8.32 -3.19 -4.69
N GLY A 66 9.28 -3.81 -5.35
CA GLY A 66 10.30 -4.60 -4.69
C GLY A 66 11.13 -3.70 -3.76
N LEU A 67 11.67 -4.29 -2.68
CA LEU A 67 12.48 -3.61 -1.69
C LEU A 67 13.71 -4.44 -1.34
N GLY A 68 14.89 -3.82 -1.36
CA GLY A 68 16.14 -4.54 -1.14
C GLY A 68 17.30 -3.64 -0.76
N LEU A 69 18.27 -3.49 -1.66
CA LEU A 69 19.39 -2.56 -1.51
C LEU A 69 18.97 -1.13 -1.87
N ASP A 70 18.12 -0.98 -2.89
CA ASP A 70 17.44 0.26 -3.23
C ASP A 70 16.05 0.32 -2.59
N ALA A 71 15.52 1.53 -2.40
CA ALA A 71 14.16 1.72 -1.95
C ALA A 71 13.16 1.16 -2.98
N HIS A 72 13.43 1.33 -4.28
CA HIS A 72 12.53 0.91 -5.35
C HIS A 72 13.20 -0.11 -6.29
N GLU A 73 12.90 -1.38 -6.07
CA GLU A 73 13.35 -2.49 -6.92
C GLU A 73 12.19 -3.11 -7.69
N HIS A 74 12.53 -3.95 -8.69
CA HIS A 74 11.54 -4.79 -9.35
C HIS A 74 11.08 -5.94 -8.41
N PRO A 75 9.83 -6.41 -8.54
CA PRO A 75 8.84 -5.94 -9.50
C PRO A 75 8.02 -4.75 -8.99
N HIS A 76 7.59 -3.88 -9.91
CA HIS A 76 6.68 -2.77 -9.60
C HIS A 76 5.22 -3.20 -9.71
N ILE A 77 4.38 -2.70 -8.80
CA ILE A 77 2.92 -2.83 -8.83
C ILE A 77 2.35 -1.46 -9.23
N THR A 78 1.77 -1.40 -10.42
CA THR A 78 1.26 -0.16 -11.03
C THR A 78 0.06 -0.47 -11.91
N PHE A 79 -0.57 0.56 -12.50
CA PHE A 79 -1.59 0.38 -13.54
C PHE A 79 -1.08 -0.43 -14.76
N LEU A 80 0.23 -0.46 -15.00
CA LEU A 80 0.83 -1.25 -16.09
C LEU A 80 0.94 -2.74 -15.77
N SER A 81 0.75 -3.15 -14.51
CA SER A 81 0.84 -4.56 -14.10
C SER A 81 -0.21 -5.42 -14.83
N LYS A 82 -1.37 -4.85 -15.20
CA LYS A 82 -2.37 -5.56 -16.04
C LYS A 82 -1.87 -5.91 -17.43
N LYS A 83 -0.97 -5.10 -18.00
CA LYS A 83 -0.37 -5.33 -19.33
C LYS A 83 0.84 -6.25 -19.24
N ASN A 84 1.64 -6.10 -18.19
CA ASN A 84 2.88 -6.84 -17.96
C ASN A 84 2.89 -7.42 -16.53
N PRO A 85 2.08 -8.46 -16.25
CA PRO A 85 2.05 -9.07 -14.93
C PRO A 85 3.37 -9.78 -14.63
N VAL A 86 3.85 -9.63 -13.40
CA VAL A 86 4.95 -10.43 -12.86
C VAL A 86 4.37 -11.39 -11.83
N THR A 87 4.74 -12.67 -11.92
CA THR A 87 4.39 -13.67 -10.91
C THR A 87 5.12 -13.36 -9.62
N ILE A 88 4.39 -13.38 -8.51
CA ILE A 88 4.91 -13.23 -7.16
C ILE A 88 5.49 -14.57 -6.74
N GLU A 89 6.72 -14.55 -6.24
CA GLU A 89 7.48 -15.73 -5.82
C GLU A 89 7.88 -15.61 -4.34
N GLU A 90 8.12 -16.75 -3.69
CA GLU A 90 8.65 -16.79 -2.33
C GLU A 90 9.98 -16.03 -2.23
N ASN A 91 10.22 -15.39 -1.08
CA ASN A 91 11.38 -14.54 -0.78
C ASN A 91 11.44 -13.19 -1.51
N MET A 92 10.47 -12.86 -2.37
CA MET A 92 10.29 -11.47 -2.79
C MET A 92 9.95 -10.61 -1.56
N VAL A 93 10.40 -9.36 -1.57
CA VAL A 93 10.10 -8.38 -0.53
C VAL A 93 9.44 -7.19 -1.19
N PHE A 94 8.31 -6.74 -0.64
CA PHE A 94 7.54 -5.64 -1.18
C PHE A 94 7.37 -4.52 -0.17
N ALA A 95 7.43 -3.30 -0.67
CA ALA A 95 6.75 -2.15 -0.11
C ALA A 95 5.40 -2.02 -0.83
N VAL A 96 4.30 -1.99 -0.07
CA VAL A 96 2.94 -1.88 -0.60
C VAL A 96 2.31 -0.62 -0.06
N GLU A 97 1.86 0.24 -0.96
CA GLU A 97 1.49 1.60 -0.66
C GLU A 97 0.04 1.87 -1.04
N THR A 98 -0.61 2.71 -0.24
CA THR A 98 -1.97 3.18 -0.50
C THR A 98 -2.11 4.65 -0.22
N TYR A 99 -3.02 5.27 -0.97
CA TYR A 99 -3.42 6.65 -0.78
C TYR A 99 -4.94 6.73 -0.83
N VAL A 100 -5.54 7.55 0.03
CA VAL A 100 -6.96 7.92 -0.05
C VAL A 100 -7.09 9.40 0.29
N ALA A 101 -7.75 10.16 -0.59
CA ALA A 101 -8.09 11.54 -0.31
C ALA A 101 -9.27 11.65 0.66
N ASP A 102 -9.17 12.58 1.61
CA ASP A 102 -10.29 13.09 2.38
C ASP A 102 -11.08 14.08 1.49
N GLU A 103 -12.28 13.68 1.11
CA GLU A 103 -13.20 14.43 0.24
C GLU A 103 -13.56 15.83 0.77
N GLU A 104 -13.58 16.02 2.10
CA GLU A 104 -13.96 17.29 2.72
C GLU A 104 -12.79 18.26 2.85
N THR A 105 -11.60 17.74 3.17
CA THR A 105 -10.42 18.57 3.46
C THR A 105 -9.48 18.72 2.28
N LYS A 106 -9.64 17.88 1.25
CA LYS A 106 -8.69 17.72 0.13
C LYS A 106 -7.26 17.36 0.58
N GLN A 107 -7.12 16.85 1.81
CA GLN A 107 -5.88 16.26 2.31
C GLN A 107 -5.86 14.76 2.00
N GLY A 108 -4.69 14.13 2.05
CA GLY A 108 -4.53 12.71 1.77
C GLY A 108 -4.06 11.91 2.97
N VAL A 109 -4.55 10.69 3.09
CA VAL A 109 -3.95 9.65 3.93
C VAL A 109 -3.08 8.80 3.02
N ARG A 110 -1.83 8.56 3.42
CA ARG A 110 -0.94 7.55 2.81
C ARG A 110 -0.51 6.57 3.89
N LEU A 111 -0.53 5.28 3.55
CA LEU A 111 -0.11 4.18 4.43
C LEU A 111 0.69 3.16 3.62
N GLU A 112 1.63 2.51 4.28
CA GLU A 112 2.49 1.53 3.65
C GLU A 112 2.88 0.40 4.62
N GLU A 113 3.03 -0.81 4.08
CA GLU A 113 3.64 -1.92 4.78
C GLU A 113 4.79 -2.51 3.95
N ASN A 114 5.87 -2.88 4.62
CA ASN A 114 6.88 -3.77 4.09
C ASN A 114 6.57 -5.20 4.50
N LEU A 115 6.70 -6.15 3.56
CA LEU A 115 6.44 -7.56 3.78
C LEU A 115 7.41 -8.44 3.01
N VAL A 116 7.63 -9.65 3.53
CA VAL A 116 8.34 -10.73 2.85
C VAL A 116 7.31 -11.75 2.37
N VAL A 117 7.41 -12.19 1.12
CA VAL A 117 6.59 -13.29 0.59
C VAL A 117 7.10 -14.61 1.14
N THR A 118 6.22 -15.37 1.78
CA THR A 118 6.51 -16.71 2.32
C THR A 118 5.92 -17.78 1.42
N GLU A 119 6.29 -19.05 1.62
CA GLU A 119 5.75 -20.21 0.87
C GLU A 119 4.21 -20.20 0.76
N LYS A 120 3.50 -19.70 1.78
CA LYS A 120 2.02 -19.78 1.88
C LYS A 120 1.32 -18.43 1.81
N GLY A 121 2.05 -17.33 1.71
CA GLY A 121 1.47 -16.00 1.84
C GLY A 121 2.54 -14.92 2.00
N TYR A 122 2.43 -14.15 3.08
CA TYR A 122 3.31 -13.05 3.39
C TYR A 122 3.52 -12.94 4.91
N GLU A 123 4.62 -12.30 5.30
CA GLU A 123 4.91 -11.85 6.65
C GLU A 123 5.16 -10.34 6.61
N ILE A 124 4.37 -9.58 7.38
CA ILE A 124 4.57 -8.14 7.52
C ILE A 124 5.76 -7.90 8.45
N ILE A 125 6.73 -7.12 7.98
CA ILE A 125 7.97 -6.82 8.71
C ILE A 125 8.03 -5.38 9.24
N SER A 126 7.08 -4.52 8.86
CA SER A 126 6.94 -3.22 9.53
C SER A 126 6.37 -3.40 10.93
N LYS A 127 7.01 -2.78 11.91
CA LYS A 127 6.67 -2.94 13.33
C LYS A 127 6.03 -1.72 13.96
N TYR A 128 6.09 -0.57 13.29
CA TYR A 128 5.57 0.67 13.84
C TYR A 128 4.04 0.71 13.68
N PRO A 129 3.28 0.95 14.76
CA PRO A 129 1.83 0.89 14.72
C PRO A 129 1.22 2.02 13.89
N PHE A 130 -0.02 1.82 13.45
CA PHE A 130 -0.85 2.90 12.94
C PHE A 130 -1.35 3.78 14.08
N ASP A 131 -1.69 5.03 13.78
CA ASP A 131 -2.25 5.95 14.77
C ASP A 131 -3.68 5.54 15.13
N GLU A 132 -3.83 4.87 16.28
CA GLU A 132 -5.12 4.34 16.74
C GLU A 132 -6.20 5.43 16.93
N ARG A 133 -5.81 6.69 17.09
CA ARG A 133 -6.73 7.85 17.21
C ARG A 133 -7.44 8.21 15.89
N LEU A 134 -7.05 7.54 14.80
CA LEU A 134 -7.70 7.62 13.49
C LEU A 134 -8.53 6.36 13.19
N LEU A 135 -8.49 5.34 14.06
CA LEU A 135 -9.20 4.07 13.91
C LEU A 135 -10.52 4.00 14.69
N ASP A 136 -10.73 4.88 15.68
CA ASP A 136 -11.90 4.93 16.57
C ASP A 136 -13.10 5.72 16.00
#